data_AF-A0A2X2TC26-F1
#
_entry.id   AF-A0A2X2TC26-F1
#
_cell.length_a   1.000
_cell.length_b   1.000
_cell.length_c   1.000
_cell.angle_alpha   90.00
_cell.angle_beta   90.00
_cell.angle_gamma   90.00
#
_symmetry.space_group_name_H-M   'P 1'
#
loop_
_entity.id
_entity.type
_entity.pdbx_description
1 polymer ?
#
loop_
_entity_poly.entity_id
_entity_poly.type
_entity_poly.pdbx_seq_one_letter_code
_entity_poly.pdbx_strand_id
1 'polypeptide(L)' 'MIINNVRLVLEEEVISGSLEVADGVIRNFAETQSQLPGAHDGGGGWLLAGAD' A
#
# COMPACT_ATOMS: atom_id res chain seq x y z
N MET A 1 -6.26 -7.23 -4.38
CA MET A 1 -6.75 -6.27 -3.37
C MET A 1 -5.93 -5.00 -3.49
N ILE A 2 -6.58 -3.83 -3.45
CA ILE A 2 -5.89 -2.54 -3.47
C ILE A 2 -6.24 -1.79 -2.20
N ILE A 3 -5.26 -1.16 -1.57
CA ILE A 3 -5.42 -0.32 -0.39
C ILE A 3 -4.88 1.07 -0.71
N ASN A 4 -5.73 2.09 -0.64
CA ASN A 4 -5.38 3.50 -0.78
C ASN A 4 -5.00 4.11 0.58
N ASN A 5 -4.39 5.30 0.55
CA ASN A 5 -4.10 6.13 1.71
C ASN A 5 -3.25 5.41 2.77
N VAL A 6 -2.23 4.68 2.35
CA VAL A 6 -1.28 4.02 3.25
C VAL A 6 0.07 4.72 3.22
N ARG A 7 0.82 4.58 4.31
CA ARG A 7 2.24 4.95 4.40
C ARG A 7 3.06 3.68 4.37
N LEU A 8 3.64 3.35 3.22
CA LEU A 8 4.47 2.17 3.02
C LEU A 8 5.92 2.51 3.37
N VAL A 9 6.48 1.79 4.36
CA VAL A 9 7.89 1.91 4.72
C VAL A 9 8.68 0.92 3.89
N LEU A 10 9.52 1.45 3.01
CA LEU A 10 10.50 0.71 2.22
C LEU A 10 11.88 0.82 2.88
N GLU A 11 12.88 0.16 2.30
CA GLU A 11 14.25 0.15 2.83
C GLU A 11 14.86 1.55 2.92
N GLU A 12 14.63 2.39 1.90
CA GLU A 12 15.26 3.70 1.79
C GLU A 12 14.29 4.88 1.97
N GLU A 13 12.98 4.65 1.90
CA GLU A 13 11.99 5.72 1.89
C GLU A 13 10.62 5.33 2.45
N VAL A 14 9.77 6.34 2.66
CA VAL A 14 8.37 6.17 3.03
C VAL A 14 7.49 6.77 1.93
N ILE A 15 6.64 5.94 1.34
CA ILE A 15 5.71 6.34 0.30
C ILE A 15 4.32 6.50 0.87
N SER A 16 3.65 7.61 0.58
CA SER A 16 2.23 7.81 0.88
C SER A 16 1.41 7.60 -0.38
N GLY A 17 0.54 6.59 -0.41
CA GLY A 17 -0.24 6.31 -1.60
C GLY A 17 -1.03 5.01 -1.54
N SER A 18 -0.90 4.18 -2.58
CA SER A 18 -1.66 2.93 -2.73
C SER A 18 -0.77 1.71 -2.86
N LEU A 19 -1.28 0.57 -2.36
CA LEU A 19 -0.63 -0.74 -2.40
C LEU A 19 -1.54 -1.76 -3.08
N GLU A 20 -0.99 -2.52 -4.02
CA GLU A 20 -1.67 -3.65 -4.66
C GLU A 20 -1.09 -4.99 -4.18
N VAL A 21 -1.97 -5.85 -3.68
CA VAL A 21 -1.65 -7.22 -3.24
C VAL A 21 -2.45 -8.22 -4.06
N ALA A 22 -1.78 -9.21 -4.63
CA ALA A 22 -2.42 -10.34 -5.30
C ALA A 22 -1.73 -11.64 -4.90
N ASP A 23 -2.53 -12.66 -4.56
CA ASP A 23 -2.06 -13.97 -4.09
C ASP A 23 -1.13 -13.89 -2.86
N GLY A 24 -1.41 -12.95 -1.96
CA GLY A 24 -0.59 -12.70 -0.77
C GLY A 24 0.73 -11.97 -1.04
N VAL A 25 1.01 -11.59 -2.28
CA VAL A 25 2.24 -10.91 -2.70
C VAL A 25 1.96 -9.46 -3.08
N ILE A 26 2.82 -8.54 -2.64
CA ILE A 26 2.80 -7.15 -3.12
C ILE A 26 3.19 -7.15 -4.61
N ARG A 27 2.27 -6.73 -5.47
CA ARG A 27 2.49 -6.68 -6.93
C ARG A 27 2.93 -5.31 -7.39
N ASN A 28 2.40 -4.26 -6.77
CA ASN A 28 2.66 -2.89 -7.16
C ASN A 28 2.40 -1.91 -6.00
N PHE A 29 2.99 -0.71 -6.09
CA PHE A 29 2.64 0.44 -5.25
C PHE A 29 2.73 1.73 -6.08
N ALA A 30 2.05 2.78 -5.64
CA ALA A 30 2.11 4.09 -6.26
C ALA A 30 2.01 5.19 -5.20
N GLU A 31 2.66 6.33 -5.43
CA GLU A 31 2.54 7.56 -4.62
C GLU A 31 1.21 8.30 -4.82
N THR A 32 0.24 7.66 -5.47
CA THR A 32 -1.08 8.20 -5.75
C THR A 32 -2.17 7.23 -5.32
N GLN A 33 -3.38 7.74 -5.14
CA GLN A 33 -4.56 6.92 -4.89
C GLN A 33 -5.00 6.20 -6.17
N SER A 34 -5.24 4.90 -6.06
CA SER A 34 -5.91 4.14 -7.11
C SER A 34 -7.34 4.64 -7.29
N GLN A 35 -7.74 4.81 -8.54
CA GLN A 35 -9.11 5.16 -8.95
C GLN A 35 -9.96 3.91 -9.25
N LEU A 36 -9.41 2.71 -9.02
CA LEU A 36 -10.13 1.47 -9.30
C LEU A 36 -11.24 1.25 -8.26
N PRO A 37 -12.45 0.85 -8.71
CA PRO A 37 -13.53 0.50 -7.80
C PRO A 37 -13.11 -0.60 -6.83
N GLY A 38 -13.51 -0.46 -5.57
CA GLY A 38 -13.22 -1.46 -4.53
C GLY A 38 -11.83 -1.34 -3.89
N ALA A 39 -11.07 -0.28 -4.17
CA ALA A 39 -9.90 0.05 -3.36
C ALA A 39 -10.32 0.37 -1.92
N HIS A 40 -9.69 -0.28 -0.94
CA HIS A 40 -9.95 -0.08 0.48
C HIS A 40 -9.23 1.17 0.98
N ASP A 41 -9.83 1.89 1.93
CA ASP A 41 -9.15 3.01 2.59
C ASP A 41 -8.31 2.49 3.78
N GLY A 42 -7.00 2.71 3.73
CA GLY A 42 -6.06 2.38 4.81
C GLY A 42 -6.02 3.43 5.93
N GLY A 43 -6.75 4.54 5.81
CA GLY A 43 -6.91 5.53 6.87
C GLY A 43 -5.64 6.29 7.25
N GLY A 44 -4.65 6.36 6.35
CA GLY A 44 -3.33 6.94 6.64
C GLY A 44 -2.42 6.02 7.46
N GLY A 45 -2.80 4.74 7.64
CA GLY A 45 -2.08 3.76 8.42
C GLY A 45 -0.70 3.42 7.86
N TRP A 46 0.17 2.92 8.74
CA TRP A 46 1.54 2.53 8.42
C TRP A 46 1.59 1.05 8.03
N LEU A 47 2.24 0.76 6.92
CA LEU A 47 2.57 -0.59 6.48
C LEU A 47 4.08 -0.79 6.62
N LEU A 48 4.43 -1.67 7.54
CA LEU A 48 5.80 -2.07 7.86
C LEU A 48 6.02 -3.49 7.34
N ALA A 49 7.26 -3.80 6.96
CA ALA A 49 7.64 -5.20 6.76
C ALA A 49 7.40 -5.97 8.06
N GLY A 50 6.82 -7.17 7.96
CA GLY A 50 6.75 -8.08 9.10
C GLY A 50 8.15 -8.46 9.57
N ALA A 51 8.30 -8.68 10.88
CA ALA A 51 9.49 -9.35 11.38
C ALA A 51 9.34 -10.87 11.14
N ASP A 52 10.43 -11.52 10.72
CA ASP A 52 10.52 -12.99 10.66
C ASP A 52 10.49 -13.64 12.06
#